data_AF-A0A963C605-F1
#
_entry.id   AF-A0A963C605-F1
#
_cell.length_a   1.000
_cell.length_b   1.000
_cell.length_c   1.000
_cell.angle_alpha   90.00
_cell.angle_beta   90.00
_cell.angle_gamma   90.00
#
_symmetry.space_group_name_H-M   'P 1'
#
loop_
_entity.id
_entity.type
_entity.pdbx_description
1 polymer ?
#
loop_
_entity_poly.entity_id
_entity_poly.type
_entity_poly.pdbx_seq_one_letter_code
_entity_poly.pdbx_strand_id
1 'polypeptide(L)'
;LEHFRGTPHESLISEILGELVDEEFDEESIEAVFADTVERLRQAGIRNEIEALNAKNKSVGLAAEEVRRLQQLLVQKQLVKPATSA
;
A
#
# COMPACT_ATOMS: atom_id res chain seq x y z
N LEU A 1 -18.38 -7.44 9.58
CA LEU A 1 -18.72 -6.41 10.58
C LEU A 1 -18.61 -6.93 12.01
N GLU A 2 -19.25 -8.05 12.36
CA GLU A 2 -19.21 -8.61 13.72
C GLU A 2 -17.80 -8.75 14.32
N HIS A 3 -16.80 -9.12 13.51
CA HIS A 3 -15.40 -9.24 13.94
C HIS A 3 -14.78 -7.93 14.43
N PHE A 4 -15.24 -6.78 13.92
CA PHE A 4 -14.73 -5.46 14.27
C PHE A 4 -15.57 -4.75 15.34
N ARG A 5 -16.66 -5.36 15.82
CA ARG A 5 -17.52 -4.76 16.84
C ARG A 5 -16.74 -4.49 18.12
N GLY A 6 -16.90 -3.30 18.67
CA GLY A 6 -16.21 -2.82 19.87
C GLY A 6 -14.73 -2.47 19.65
N THR A 7 -14.20 -2.61 18.43
CA THR A 7 -12.84 -2.16 18.10
C THR A 7 -12.83 -0.69 17.69
N PRO A 8 -11.69 0.02 17.78
CA PRO A 8 -11.56 1.38 17.26
C PRO A 8 -11.87 1.51 15.75
N HIS A 9 -11.88 0.41 15.01
CA HIS A 9 -12.13 0.38 13.58
C HIS A 9 -13.62 0.28 13.22
N GLU A 10 -14.51 -0.06 14.17
CA GLU A 10 -15.94 -0.29 13.90
C GLU A 10 -16.60 0.90 13.19
N SER A 11 -16.42 2.10 13.72
CA SER A 11 -17.05 3.32 13.19
C SER A 11 -16.61 3.60 11.75
N LEU A 12 -15.29 3.55 11.49
CA LEU A 12 -14.73 3.81 10.17
C LEU A 12 -15.20 2.77 9.14
N ILE A 13 -15.20 1.48 9.50
CA ILE A 13 -15.64 0.42 8.58
C ILE A 13 -17.14 0.56 8.30
N SER A 14 -17.94 0.95 9.28
CA SER A 14 -19.39 1.12 9.12
C SER A 14 -19.72 2.30 8.20
N GLU A 15 -18.97 3.39 8.31
CA GLU A 15 -19.06 4.56 7.42
C GLU A 15 -18.74 4.18 5.97
N ILE A 16 -17.58 3.56 5.73
CA ILE A 16 -17.16 3.11 4.40
C ILE A 16 -18.20 2.15 3.79
N LEU A 17 -18.71 1.19 4.57
CA LEU A 17 -19.73 0.27 4.06
C LEU A 17 -21.01 0.99 3.67
N GLY A 18 -21.39 2.04 4.43
CA GLY A 18 -22.53 2.88 4.09
C GLY A 18 -22.38 3.58 2.73
N GLU A 19 -21.17 4.03 2.41
CA GLU A 19 -20.85 4.62 1.10
C GLU A 19 -20.93 3.59 -0.05
N LEU A 20 -20.57 2.34 0.22
CA LEU A 20 -20.56 1.26 -0.78
C LEU A 20 -21.96 0.65 -1.03
N VAL A 21 -22.98 0.92 -0.21
CA VAL A 21 -24.33 0.33 -0.37
C VAL A 21 -24.98 0.73 -1.69
N ASP A 22 -24.72 1.95 -2.16
CA ASP A 22 -25.32 2.50 -3.39
C ASP A 22 -24.42 2.31 -4.63
N GLU A 23 -23.26 1.64 -4.49
CA GLU A 23 -22.37 1.35 -5.61
C GLU A 23 -22.77 0.05 -6.34
N GLU A 24 -22.97 0.14 -7.66
CA GLU A 24 -23.10 -1.04 -8.51
C GLU A 24 -21.72 -1.67 -8.75
N PHE A 25 -21.45 -2.79 -8.08
CA PHE A 25 -20.24 -3.57 -8.32
C PHE A 25 -20.45 -4.58 -9.46
N ASP A 26 -19.75 -4.38 -10.56
CA ASP A 26 -19.51 -5.43 -11.53
C ASP A 26 -18.42 -6.39 -11.00
N GLU A 27 -18.76 -7.66 -10.86
CA GLU A 27 -17.90 -8.69 -10.27
C GLU A 27 -16.61 -8.92 -11.08
N GLU A 28 -16.66 -8.72 -12.40
CA GLU A 28 -15.46 -8.81 -13.25
C GLU A 28 -14.54 -7.58 -13.06
N SER A 29 -15.13 -6.39 -12.91
CA SER A 29 -14.40 -5.15 -12.68
C SER A 29 -13.81 -5.03 -11.26
N ILE A 30 -14.51 -5.54 -10.23
CA ILE A 30 -14.08 -5.37 -8.84
C ILE A 30 -12.76 -6.08 -8.54
N GLU A 31 -12.55 -7.28 -9.12
CA GLU A 31 -11.30 -8.03 -8.94
C GLU A 31 -10.12 -7.27 -9.59
N ALA A 32 -10.32 -6.70 -10.79
CA ALA A 32 -9.31 -5.90 -11.46
C ALA A 32 -8.96 -4.62 -10.67
N VAL A 33 -9.97 -3.90 -10.18
CA VAL A 33 -9.79 -2.69 -9.36
C VAL A 33 -9.08 -3.03 -8.04
N PHE A 34 -9.45 -4.13 -7.40
CA PHE A 34 -8.81 -4.61 -6.18
C PHE A 34 -7.33 -4.95 -6.43
N ALA A 35 -7.02 -5.77 -7.44
CA ALA A 35 -5.66 -6.16 -7.77
C ALA A 35 -4.76 -4.96 -8.08
N ASP A 36 -5.25 -4.01 -8.88
CA ASP A 36 -4.55 -2.78 -9.22
C ASP A 36 -4.35 -1.87 -7.99
N THR A 37 -5.36 -1.79 -7.11
CA THR A 37 -5.24 -1.03 -5.85
C THR A 37 -4.24 -1.65 -4.88
N VAL A 38 -4.22 -2.97 -4.74
CA VAL A 38 -3.21 -3.70 -3.95
C VAL A 38 -1.81 -3.42 -4.49
N GLU A 39 -1.64 -3.44 -5.81
CA GLU A 39 -0.34 -3.16 -6.42
C GLU A 39 0.10 -1.70 -6.22
N ARG A 40 -0.83 -0.74 -6.34
CA ARG A 40 -0.57 0.67 -5.97
C ARG A 40 -0.15 0.83 -4.51
N LEU A 41 -0.82 0.15 -3.58
CA LEU A 41 -0.49 0.18 -2.16
C LEU A 41 0.90 -0.41 -1.91
N ARG A 42 1.24 -1.52 -2.57
CA ARG A 42 2.58 -2.12 -2.50
C ARG A 42 3.65 -1.16 -2.98
N GLN A 43 3.43 -0.50 -4.12
CA GLN A 43 4.33 0.52 -4.65
C GLN A 43 4.48 1.71 -3.70
N ALA A 44 3.39 2.16 -3.09
CA ALA A 44 3.42 3.24 -2.11
C ALA A 44 4.24 2.85 -0.88
N GLY A 45 4.04 1.63 -0.36
CA GLY A 45 4.82 1.09 0.76
C GLY A 45 6.32 1.06 0.46
N ILE A 46 6.72 0.55 -0.71
CA ILE A 46 8.14 0.54 -1.13
C ILE A 46 8.70 1.96 -1.21
N ARG A 47 7.97 2.92 -1.80
CA ARG A 47 8.41 4.32 -1.88
C ARG A 47 8.59 4.94 -0.49
N ASN A 48 7.60 4.78 0.38
CA ASN A 48 7.61 5.36 1.72
C ASN A 48 8.76 4.80 2.56
N GLU A 49 9.04 3.50 2.46
CA GLU A 49 10.15 2.88 3.20
C GLU A 49 11.52 3.36 2.69
N ILE A 50 11.69 3.50 1.37
CA ILE A 50 12.90 4.09 0.78
C ILE A 50 13.08 5.54 1.25
N GLU A 51 12.02 6.34 1.27
CA GLU A 51 12.06 7.73 1.73
C GLU A 51 12.47 7.82 3.20
N ALA A 52 11.89 6.98 4.07
CA ALA A 52 12.24 6.90 5.48
C ALA A 52 13.71 6.52 5.69
N LEU A 53 14.21 5.51 4.98
CA LEU A 53 15.62 5.08 5.05
C LEU A 53 16.57 6.17 4.54
N ASN A 54 16.22 6.88 3.47
CA ASN A 54 17.01 7.99 2.97
C ASN A 54 17.04 9.17 3.95
N ALA A 55 15.91 9.49 4.59
CA ALA A 55 15.83 10.53 5.61
C ALA A 55 16.68 10.17 6.84
N LYS A 56 16.63 8.90 7.26
CA LYS A 56 17.48 8.38 8.34
C LYS A 56 18.97 8.45 7.97
N ASN A 57 19.33 8.03 6.77
CA ASN A 57 20.72 8.06 6.30
C ASN A 57 21.31 9.48 6.33
N LYS A 58 20.51 10.48 5.94
CA LYS A 58 20.90 11.90 5.96
C LYS A 58 21.08 12.47 7.37
N SER A 59 20.36 11.94 8.37
CA SER A 59 20.37 12.49 9.72
C SER A 59 21.38 11.80 10.64
N VAL A 60 21.37 10.46 10.67
CA VAL A 60 22.15 9.67 11.64
C VAL A 60 22.90 8.49 10.99
N GLY A 61 22.76 8.30 9.68
CA GLY A 61 23.30 7.14 8.97
C GLY A 61 22.42 5.89 9.06
N LEU A 62 22.84 4.80 8.41
CA LEU A 62 22.13 3.52 8.37
C LEU A 62 22.98 2.39 8.97
N ALA A 63 22.33 1.47 9.68
CA ALA A 63 22.93 0.21 10.09
C ALA A 63 23.09 -0.74 8.88
N ALA A 64 23.94 -1.76 9.01
CA ALA A 64 24.24 -2.70 7.93
C ALA A 64 22.98 -3.39 7.36
N GLU A 65 22.04 -3.81 8.22
CA GLU A 65 20.78 -4.42 7.77
C GLU A 65 19.87 -3.43 7.03
N GLU A 66 19.90 -2.16 7.42
CA GLU A 66 19.12 -1.10 6.78
C GLU A 66 19.68 -0.74 5.39
N VAL A 67 21.00 -0.80 5.23
CA VAL A 67 21.65 -0.68 3.91
C VAL A 67 21.22 -1.83 3.00
N ARG A 68 21.23 -3.07 3.50
CA ARG A 68 20.76 -4.23 2.73
C ARG A 68 19.29 -4.10 2.37
N ARG A 69 18.45 -3.67 3.31
CA ARG A 69 17.02 -3.44 3.07
C ARG A 69 16.80 -2.37 2.00
N LEU A 70 17.53 -1.25 2.06
CA LEU A 70 17.46 -0.20 1.04
C LEU A 70 17.83 -0.74 -0.34
N GLN A 71 18.88 -1.55 -0.46
CA GLN A 71 19.28 -2.18 -1.72
C GLN A 71 18.18 -3.12 -2.25
N GLN A 72 17.57 -3.94 -1.39
CA GLN A 72 16.45 -4.81 -1.78
C GLN A 72 15.25 -4.01 -2.29
N LEU A 73 14.87 -2.94 -1.59
CA LEU A 73 13.76 -2.08 -1.97
C LEU A 73 14.00 -1.37 -3.30
N LEU A 74 15.23 -0.94 -3.57
CA LEU A 74 15.60 -0.32 -4.85
C LEU A 74 15.50 -1.31 -6.02
N VAL A 75 15.87 -2.57 -5.82
CA VAL A 75 15.67 -3.63 -6.82
C VAL A 75 14.17 -3.90 -7.01
N GLN A 76 13.41 -4.04 -5.92
CA GLN A 76 11.97 -4.26 -5.99
C GLN A 76 11.28 -3.13 -6.76
N LYS A 77 11.61 -1.86 -6.46
CA LYS A 77 11.06 -0.69 -7.16
C LYS A 77 11.32 -0.71 -8.67
N GLN A 78 12.45 -1.26 -9.14
CA GLN A 78 12.75 -1.37 -10.57
C GLN A 78 11.94 -2.47 -11.27
N LEU A 79 11.66 -3.57 -10.56
CA LEU A 79 10.80 -4.65 -11.04
C LEU A 79 9.34 -4.19 -11.14
N VAL A 80 8.95 -3.22 -10.31
CA VAL A 80 7.65 -2.56 -10.39
C VAL A 80 7.69 -1.40 -11.38
N LYS A 81 7.93 -1.69 -12.66
CA LYS A 81 7.70 -0.70 -13.72
C LYS A 81 6.19 -0.39 -13.76
N PRO A 82 5.76 0.88 -13.87
CA PRO A 82 4.37 1.17 -14.15
C PRO A 82 4.00 0.47 -15.45
N ALA A 83 2.87 -0.25 -15.46
CA ALA A 83 2.26 -0.65 -16.72
C ALA A 83 2.14 0.62 -17.57
N THR A 84 2.88 0.65 -18.67
CA THR A 84 2.78 1.70 -19.68
C THR A 84 1.31 1.83 -20.04
N SER A 85 0.69 2.96 -19.70
CA SER A 85 -0.55 3.38 -20.34
C SER A 85 -0.23 3.53 -21.82
N ALA A 86 -0.72 2.59 -22.64
CA ALA A 86 -0.74 2.67 -24.09
C ALA A 86 -2.13 3.12 -24.52
#